data_AF-A0A0F9C2A7-F1
#
_entry.id   AF-A0A0F9C2A7-F1
#
_cell.length_a   1.000
_cell.length_b   1.000
_cell.length_c   1.000
_cell.angle_alpha   90.00
_cell.angle_beta   90.00
_cell.angle_gamma   90.00
#
_symmetry.space_group_name_H-M   'P 1'
#
loop_
_entity.id
_entity.type
_entity.pdbx_description
1 polymer ?
#
loop_
_entity_poly.entity_id
_entity_poly.type
_entity_poly.pdbx_seq_one_letter_code
_entity_poly.pdbx_strand_id
1 'polypeptide(L)' 'HAVGDSSPESEGLNSLGKLAKRCQFLVGGGGVTDVESAKRILSVGAGAVSVATAAMKDPTLLGRLQLELGGK' A
#
# COMPACT_ATOMS: atom_id res chain seq x y z
N HIS A 1 7.79 1.02 5.42
CA HIS A 1 8.58 -0.13 4.93
C HIS A 1 8.35 -0.26 3.42
N ALA A 2 9.42 -0.47 2.65
CA ALA A 2 9.31 -0.67 1.20
C ALA A 2 9.00 -2.15 0.93
N VAL A 3 7.80 -2.42 0.44
CA VAL A 3 7.27 -3.76 0.15
C VAL A 3 7.89 -4.31 -1.16
N GLY A 4 8.29 -3.43 -2.09
CA GLY A 4 8.93 -3.79 -3.36
C GLY A 4 7.96 -4.38 -4.38
N ASP A 5 7.20 -5.40 -3.99
CA ASP A 5 6.15 -6.09 -4.73
C ASP A 5 4.93 -6.28 -3.82
N SER A 6 3.73 -6.00 -4.32
CA SER A 6 2.47 -6.09 -3.56
C SER A 6 1.68 -7.37 -3.86
N SER A 7 2.31 -8.36 -4.49
CA SER A 7 1.69 -9.67 -4.71
C SER A 7 1.39 -10.37 -3.37
N PRO A 8 0.34 -11.21 -3.30
CA PRO A 8 -0.22 -11.74 -2.04
C PRO A 8 0.76 -12.49 -1.13
N GLU A 9 1.83 -13.05 -1.69
CA GLU A 9 2.82 -13.87 -0.96
C GLU A 9 4.21 -13.21 -0.90
N SER A 10 4.31 -11.93 -1.24
CA SER A 10 5.59 -11.22 -1.24
C SER A 10 6.23 -11.19 0.16
N GLU A 11 7.56 -11.33 0.19
CA GLU A 11 8.34 -11.20 1.42
C GLU A 11 8.13 -9.81 2.07
N GLY A 12 7.92 -8.79 1.24
CA GLY A 12 7.60 -7.43 1.67
C GLY A 12 6.29 -7.35 2.47
N LEU A 13 5.19 -7.96 2.01
CA LEU A 13 3.93 -7.97 2.75
C LEU A 13 4.05 -8.75 4.06
N ASN A 14 4.75 -9.89 4.03
CA ASN A 14 5.00 -10.67 5.24
C ASN A 14 5.81 -9.88 6.29
N SER A 15 6.85 -9.18 5.85
CA SER A 15 7.67 -8.32 6.71
C SER A 15 6.88 -7.13 7.25
N LEU A 16 6.07 -6.50 6.38
CA LEU A 16 5.16 -5.42 6.76
C LEU A 16 4.19 -5.87 7.86
N GLY A 17 3.58 -7.05 7.75
CA GLY A 17 2.66 -7.58 8.76
C GLY A 17 3.33 -7.85 10.11
N LYS A 18 4.60 -8.30 10.11
CA LYS A 18 5.39 -8.46 11.35
C LYS A 18 5.74 -7.12 12.00
N LEU A 19 5.90 -6.05 11.22
CA LEU A 19 6.18 -4.70 11.72
C LEU A 19 4.91 -4.01 12.20
N ALA A 20 3.78 -4.20 11.52
CA ALA A 20 2.48 -3.63 11.90
C ALA A 20 2.06 -4.02 13.33
N LYS A 21 2.45 -5.21 13.81
CA LYS A 21 2.21 -5.65 15.20
C LYS A 21 3.00 -4.87 16.26
N ARG A 22 4.04 -4.13 15.87
CA ARG A 22 4.99 -3.47 16.78
C ARG A 22 5.09 -1.96 16.54
N CYS A 23 4.66 -1.48 15.38
CA CYS A 23 4.71 -0.08 14.99
C CYS A 23 3.29 0.48 14.89
N GLN A 24 2.98 1.49 15.70
CA GLN A 24 1.67 2.16 15.70
C GLN A 24 1.43 2.97 14.43
N PHE A 25 2.49 3.52 13.83
CA PHE A 25 2.43 4.28 12.58
C PHE A 25 3.31 3.61 11.53
N LEU A 26 2.68 3.08 10.49
CA LEU A 26 3.38 2.35 9.43
C LEU A 26 2.84 2.75 8.06
N VAL A 27 3.73 3.27 7.22
CA VAL A 27 3.46 3.53 5.81
C VAL A 27 4.03 2.38 4.96
N GLY A 28 3.18 1.75 4.17
CA GLY A 28 3.58 0.76 3.17
C GLY A 28 3.79 1.41 1.80
N GLY A 29 4.84 1.05 1.08
CA GLY A 29 5.08 1.58 -0.27
C GLY A 29 5.86 0.62 -1.14
N GLY A 30 5.84 0.81 -2.46
CA GLY A 30 6.42 -0.12 -3.43
C GLY A 30 5.38 -1.13 -3.95
N GLY A 31 5.27 -1.26 -5.26
CA GLY A 31 4.28 -2.13 -5.92
C GLY A 31 2.87 -1.55 -6.05
N VAL A 32 2.58 -0.34 -5.58
CA VAL A 32 1.23 0.24 -5.68
C VAL A 32 0.93 0.75 -7.09
N THR A 33 0.36 -0.12 -7.92
CA THR A 33 -0.01 0.20 -9.32
C THR A 33 -1.51 0.37 -9.55
N ASP A 34 -2.33 -0.02 -8.58
CA ASP A 34 -3.78 -0.10 -8.67
C ASP A 34 -4.40 -0.12 -7.27
N VAL A 35 -5.74 -0.05 -7.22
CA VAL A 35 -6.52 -0.02 -5.98
C VAL A 35 -6.35 -1.30 -5.16
N GLU A 36 -6.32 -2.47 -5.81
CA GLU A 36 -6.22 -3.76 -5.10
C GLU A 36 -4.85 -3.94 -4.46
N SER A 37 -3.79 -3.49 -5.13
CA SER A 37 -2.44 -3.42 -4.58
C SER A 37 -2.37 -2.53 -3.32
N ALA A 38 -3.04 -1.38 -3.33
CA ALA A 38 -3.15 -0.54 -2.14
C ALA A 38 -3.98 -1.20 -1.02
N LYS A 39 -5.13 -1.80 -1.34
CA LYS A 39 -5.97 -2.54 -0.38
C LYS A 39 -5.17 -3.63 0.32
N ARG A 40 -4.40 -4.44 -0.42
CA ARG A 40 -3.56 -5.50 0.14
C ARG A 40 -2.58 -4.96 1.18
N ILE A 41 -1.87 -3.88 0.88
CA ILE A 41 -0.89 -3.28 1.80
C ILE A 41 -1.57 -2.74 3.06
N LEU A 42 -2.72 -2.08 2.93
CA LEU A 42 -3.50 -1.58 4.07
C LEU A 42 -4.03 -2.72 4.93
N SER A 43 -4.58 -3.78 4.32
CA SER A 43 -5.13 -4.95 5.02
C SER A 43 -4.10 -5.72 5.84
N VAL A 44 -2.82 -5.62 5.50
CA VAL A 44 -1.71 -6.21 6.28
C VAL A 44 -1.42 -5.44 7.58
N GLY A 45 -1.95 -4.21 7.70
CA GLY A 45 -1.83 -3.38 8.90
C GLY A 45 -1.03 -2.10 8.71
N ALA A 46 -0.73 -1.71 7.47
CA ALA A 46 -0.23 -0.35 7.21
C ALA A 46 -1.37 0.66 7.42
N GLY A 47 -1.07 1.77 8.09
CA GLY A 47 -2.02 2.87 8.30
C GLY A 47 -2.15 3.80 7.08
N ALA A 48 -1.16 3.78 6.19
CA ALA A 48 -1.19 4.55 4.94
C ALA A 48 -0.33 3.88 3.86
N VAL A 49 -0.56 4.28 2.60
CA VAL A 49 0.21 3.82 1.44
C VAL A 49 0.91 4.96 0.72
N SER A 50 2.12 4.69 0.21
CA SER A 50 2.89 5.62 -0.61
C SER A 50 2.88 5.19 -2.07
N VAL A 51 2.47 6.10 -2.97
CA VAL A 51 2.40 5.89 -4.42
C VAL A 51 3.34 6.87 -5.12
N ALA A 52 4.30 6.37 -5.90
CA ALA A 52 5.30 7.19 -6.60
C ALA A 52 5.20 7.04 -8.12
N THR A 53 5.91 6.05 -8.70
CA THR A 53 6.00 5.87 -10.15
C THR A 53 4.63 5.69 -10.83
N ALA A 54 3.70 4.99 -10.21
CA ALA A 54 2.37 4.80 -10.76
C ALA A 54 1.56 6.10 -10.82
N ALA A 55 1.71 6.99 -9.83
CA ALA A 55 1.04 8.29 -9.82
C ALA A 55 1.58 9.23 -10.92
N MET A 56 2.88 9.12 -11.24
CA MET A 56 3.47 9.89 -12.36
C MET A 56 3.02 9.38 -13.73
N LYS A 57 2.78 8.07 -13.87
CA LYS A 57 2.32 7.45 -15.13
C LYS A 57 0.82 7.62 -15.35
N ASP A 58 0.06 7.65 -14.26
CA ASP A 58 -1.40 7.75 -14.29
C ASP A 58 -1.88 8.71 -13.19
N PRO A 59 -2.12 9.99 -13.53
CA PRO A 59 -2.56 10.99 -12.56
C PRO A 59 -3.96 10.71 -12.00
N THR A 60 -4.77 9.87 -12.65
CA THR A 60 -6.12 9.52 -12.19
C THR A 60 -6.11 8.44 -11.09
N LEU A 61 -4.98 7.75 -10.92
CA LEU A 61 -4.84 6.67 -9.93
C LEU A 61 -5.13 7.15 -8.51
N LEU A 62 -4.61 8.33 -8.12
CA LEU A 62 -4.84 8.88 -6.79
C LEU A 62 -6.32 9.19 -6.55
N GLY A 63 -7.04 9.67 -7.56
CA GLY A 63 -8.48 9.89 -7.48
C GLY A 63 -9.27 8.61 -7.26
N ARG A 64 -8.92 7.53 -7.99
CA ARG A 64 -9.52 6.20 -7.79
C ARG A 64 -9.22 5.65 -6.39
N LEU A 65 -7.99 5.80 -5.91
CA LEU A 65 -7.61 5.40 -4.55
C LEU A 65 -8.40 6.17 -3.49
N GLN A 66 -8.57 7.48 -3.65
CA GLN A 66 -9.36 8.30 -2.72
C GLN A 66 -10.82 7.87 -2.68
N LEU A 67 -11.44 7.62 -3.85
CA LEU A 67 -12.84 7.17 -3.94
C LEU A 67 -13.05 5.81 -3.26
N GLU A 68 -12.12 4.89 -3.45
CA GLU A 68 -12.24 3.51 -2.96
C GLU A 68 -11.81 3.34 -1.49
N LEU A 69 -10.86 4.14 -1.01
CA LEU A 69 -10.19 3.92 0.29
C LEU A 69 -10.39 5.06 1.29
N GLY A 70 -10.56 6.29 0.81
CA GLY A 70 -10.57 7.48 1.67
C GLY A 70 -11.92 7.83 2.31
N GLY A 71 -12.92 6.97 2.15
CA GLY A 71 -14.26 7.13 2.74
C GLY A 71 -14.48 6.38 4.07
N LYS A 72 -13.42 5.96 4.76
CA LYS A 72 -13.49 5.32 6.08
C LYS A 72 -12.89 6.20 7.16
#